data_AF-A0A2G6NPP2-F1
#
_entry.id   AF-A0A2G6NPP2-F1
#
_cell.length_a   1.000
_cell.length_b   1.000
_cell.length_c   1.000
_cell.angle_alpha   90.00
_cell.angle_beta   90.00
_cell.angle_gamma   90.00
#
_symmetry.space_group_name_H-M   'P 1'
#
loop_
_entity.id
_entity.type
_entity.pdbx_description
1 polymer ?
#
loop_
_entity_poly.entity_id
_entity_poly.type
_entity_poly.pdbx_seq_one_letter_code
_entity_poly.pdbx_strand_id
1 'polypeptide(L)' 'FSTREYTRCSICGRPKSVYRDFGLCRICLRKMASEGFLPGVRKSSW' A
#
# COMPACT_ATOMS: atom_id res chain seq x y z
N PHE A 1 -4.35 -7.12 -24.07
CA PHE A 1 -3.86 -5.73 -23.93
C PHE A 1 -3.28 -5.52 -22.52
N SER A 2 -1.99 -5.78 -22.33
CA SER A 2 -1.31 -5.56 -21.02
C SER A 2 -1.30 -4.09 -20.60
N THR A 3 -1.33 -3.16 -21.55
CA THR A 3 -1.45 -1.71 -21.34
C THR A 3 -2.66 -1.27 -20.51
N ARG A 4 -3.72 -2.10 -20.40
CA ARG A 4 -4.94 -1.76 -19.64
C ARG A 4 -4.93 -2.25 -18.19
N GLU A 5 -3.87 -2.93 -17.75
CA GLU A 5 -3.77 -3.35 -16.34
C GLU A 5 -3.42 -2.17 -15.43
N TYR A 6 -4.18 -2.06 -14.34
CA TYR A 6 -3.96 -1.04 -13.33
C TYR A 6 -3.60 -1.72 -12.01
N THR A 7 -2.54 -1.23 -11.37
CA THR A 7 -2.21 -1.66 -10.01
C THR A 7 -3.24 -1.08 -9.04
N ARG A 8 -4.03 -1.94 -8.39
CA ARG A 8 -5.06 -1.54 -7.42
C ARG A 8 -4.67 -2.01 -6.02
N CYS A 9 -5.15 -1.28 -5.01
CA CYS A 9 -5.00 -1.72 -3.62
C CYS A 9 -5.76 -3.03 -3.38
N SER A 10 -5.12 -4.02 -2.79
CA SER A 10 -5.74 -5.33 -2.51
C SER A 10 -6.90 -5.27 -1.49
N ILE A 11 -6.93 -4.25 -0.61
CA ILE A 11 -7.97 -4.13 0.43
C ILE A 11 -9.15 -3.29 -0.04
N CYS A 12 -8.90 -2.11 -0.61
CA CYS A 12 -9.95 -1.13 -0.91
C CYS A 12 -10.14 -0.87 -2.41
N GLY A 13 -9.35 -1.51 -3.28
CA GLY A 13 -9.48 -1.35 -4.73
C GLY A 13 -9.09 0.03 -5.26
N ARG A 14 -8.44 0.90 -4.46
CA ARG A 14 -8.03 2.24 -4.92
C ARG A 14 -7.02 2.13 -6.07
N PRO A 15 -7.24 2.82 -7.21
CA PRO A 15 -6.40 2.68 -8.41
C PRO A 15 -5.16 3.59 -8.43
N LYS A 16 -4.98 4.46 -7.43
CA LYS A 16 -3.88 5.44 -7.37
C LYS A 16 -3.11 5.33 -6.07
N SER A 17 -1.81 5.67 -6.14
CA SER A 17 -0.91 5.69 -4.98
C SER A 17 -0.86 4.34 -4.27
N VAL A 18 -0.66 3.27 -5.07
CA VAL A 18 -0.47 1.90 -4.62
C VAL A 18 1.03 1.61 -4.60
N TYR A 19 1.55 1.22 -3.44
CA TYR A 19 2.93 0.79 -3.29
C TYR A 19 3.05 -0.64 -3.79
N ARG A 20 3.91 -0.90 -4.77
CA ARG A 20 4.03 -2.22 -5.42
C ARG A 20 4.55 -3.28 -4.45
N ASP A 21 5.47 -2.93 -3.56
CA ASP A 21 6.06 -3.85 -2.58
C ASP A 21 5.03 -4.41 -1.59
N PHE A 22 4.00 -3.61 -1.28
CA PHE A 22 2.95 -3.98 -0.33
C PHE A 22 1.61 -4.32 -1.01
N GLY A 23 1.40 -3.94 -2.27
CA GLY A 23 0.09 -4.05 -2.94
C GLY A 23 -1.01 -3.17 -2.31
N LEU A 24 -0.63 -2.18 -1.49
CA LEU A 24 -1.56 -1.37 -0.70
C LEU A 24 -1.53 0.09 -1.11
N CYS A 25 -2.69 0.75 -1.06
CA CYS A 25 -2.73 2.20 -1.20
C CYS A 25 -2.13 2.90 0.03
N ARG A 26 -1.70 4.14 -0.13
CA ARG A 26 -1.15 4.96 0.98
C ARG A 26 -2.01 5.03 2.25
N ILE A 27 -3.33 4.88 2.14
CA ILE A 27 -4.25 4.97 3.29
C ILE A 27 -4.23 3.66 4.07
N CYS A 28 -4.43 2.54 3.38
CA CYS A 28 -4.38 1.20 3.98
C CYS A 28 -2.99 0.90 4.54
N LEU A 29 -1.93 1.25 3.79
CA LEU A 29 -0.55 1.10 4.25
C LEU A 29 -0.32 1.84 5.56
N ARG A 30 -0.72 3.12 5.63
CA ARG A 30 -0.57 3.94 6.85
C ARG A 30 -1.36 3.37 8.04
N LYS A 31 -2.59 2.91 7.80
CA LYS A 31 -3.43 2.33 8.87
C LYS A 31 -2.77 1.06 9.43
N MET A 32 -2.38 0.13 8.56
CA MET A 32 -1.73 -1.11 8.96
C MET A 32 -0.35 -0.89 9.59
N ALA A 33 0.41 0.09 9.11
CA ALA A 33 1.71 0.44 9.68
C ALA A 33 1.57 1.01 11.09
N SER A 34 0.56 1.85 11.32
CA SER A 34 0.25 2.37 12.66
C SER A 34 -0.28 1.29 13.60
N GLU A 35 -1.02 0.32 13.10
CA GLU A 35 -1.54 -0.83 13.87
C GLU A 35 -0.47 -1.91 14.10
N GLY A 36 0.69 -1.82 13.45
CA GLY A 36 1.79 -2.79 13.59
C GLY A 36 1.62 -4.08 12.78
N PHE A 37 0.67 -4.14 11.85
CA PHE A 37 0.44 -5.31 11.00
C PHE A 37 1.46 -5.48 9.87
N LEU A 38 2.28 -4.47 9.59
CA LEU A 38 3.32 -4.52 8.56
C LEU A 38 4.69 -4.80 9.20
N PRO A 39 5.27 -6.01 8.99
CA PRO A 39 6.54 -6.36 9.59
C PRO A 39 7.66 -5.47 9.04
N GLY A 40 8.52 -4.96 9.93
CA GLY A 40 9.68 -4.13 9.55
C GLY A 40 9.35 -2.68 9.16
N VAL A 41 8.06 -2.29 9.13
CA VAL A 41 7.66 -0.90 8.86
C VAL A 41 7.62 -0.13 10.17
N ARG A 42 8.53 0.82 10.34
CA ARG A 42 8.57 1.77 11.47
C ARG A 42 8.62 3.20 10.95
N LYS A 43 8.16 4.15 11.76
CA LYS A 43 8.39 5.58 11.47
C LYS A 43 9.89 5.85 11.51
N SER A 44 10.42 6.46 10.46
CA SER A 44 11.80 6.91 10.43
C SER A 44 11.94 8.26 11.14
N SER A 45 13.01 8.41 11.90
CA SER A 45 13.50 9.68 12.41
C SER A 45 14.95 9.79 11.99
N TRP A 46 15.22 10.76 11.13
CA TRP A 46 16.56 11.24 10.80
C TRP A 46 16.70 12.63 11.39
#